data_AF-A0A3D2VPX2-F1
#
_entry.id   AF-A0A3D2VPX2-F1
#
_cell.length_a   1.000
_cell.length_b   1.000
_cell.length_c   1.000
_cell.angle_alpha   90.00
_cell.angle_beta   90.00
_cell.angle_gamma   90.00
#
_symmetry.space_group_name_H-M   'P 1'
#
loop_
_entity.id
_entity.type
_entity.pdbx_description
1 polymer ?
#
loop_
_entity_poly.entity_id
_entity_poly.type
_entity_poly.pdbx_seq_one_letter_code
_entity_poly.pdbx_strand_id
1 'polypeptide(L)'
;IACPCALGLATPISIMVGVGKAAEHGILIRDGEALQRAGQLTAVVLDKTGTVTTGRPTVTRLIALPGFDETELLRLAAGLETGSEHPLGQAIVKAAQERGLSVPAPAAFEAMAGMGASGRAADRSLRVGNRRLLEAAQIDATPLAEEAERLAAAGQTPIFVAIDGRPAGLIAVADPLKPDSAEAIRRLRDLKLRVILLTGDHRATARAIAAAAGIDTVFAEVAPTAKADIIADFQARGEIVGMVGDGINDAPALAKAEVGFAMGTGADVAIESAGITLVGGSLRGIADAIAISRATVTNIRQNLFGAFLYNTLGIPLAAGVLYPATGLLLDPMLAGAAMALSSFTVVSNANRLRGFQPKGAPA
;
A
#
# COMPACT_ATOMS: atom_id res chain seq x y z
N ILE A 1 37.85 17.11 -24.63
CA ILE A 1 36.91 18.14 -24.16
C ILE A 1 35.43 17.80 -24.43
N ALA A 2 35.08 17.02 -25.45
CA ALA A 2 33.67 16.70 -25.72
C ALA A 2 33.08 15.61 -24.79
N CYS A 3 33.88 14.62 -24.37
CA CYS A 3 33.43 13.54 -23.49
C CYS A 3 33.34 14.00 -22.03
N PRO A 4 32.15 13.98 -21.39
CA PRO A 4 31.99 14.38 -19.99
C PRO A 4 32.41 13.24 -19.04
N CYS A 5 33.54 13.40 -18.33
CA CYS A 5 34.02 12.39 -17.39
C CYS A 5 33.06 12.14 -16.22
N ALA A 6 32.34 13.18 -15.76
CA ALA A 6 31.42 13.09 -14.63
C ALA A 6 30.05 12.46 -14.98
N LEU A 7 29.75 12.24 -16.28
CA LEU A 7 28.45 11.71 -16.71
C LEU A 7 28.16 10.33 -16.11
N GLY A 8 29.18 9.46 -16.08
CA GLY A 8 29.06 8.12 -15.48
C GLY A 8 28.83 8.12 -13.97
N LEU A 9 29.13 9.23 -13.29
CA LEU A 9 28.96 9.40 -11.84
C LEU A 9 27.68 10.16 -11.46
N ALA A 10 27.18 11.00 -12.37
CA ALA A 10 26.07 11.92 -12.12
C ALA A 10 24.81 11.23 -11.58
N THR A 11 24.40 10.13 -12.20
CA THR A 11 23.20 9.38 -11.80
C THR A 11 23.47 8.42 -10.63
N PRO A 12 24.51 7.56 -10.65
CA PRO A 12 24.71 6.57 -9.58
C PRO A 12 24.94 7.18 -8.21
N ILE A 13 25.65 8.31 -8.10
CA ILE A 13 25.90 8.96 -6.81
C ILE A 13 24.59 9.53 -6.24
N SER A 14 23.77 10.20 -7.05
CA SER A 14 22.47 10.71 -6.59
C SER A 14 21.54 9.59 -6.16
N ILE A 15 21.49 8.48 -6.89
CA ILE A 15 20.69 7.30 -6.50
C ILE A 15 21.22 6.73 -5.19
N MET A 16 22.53 6.52 -5.04
CA MET A 16 23.14 5.99 -3.82
C MET A 16 22.80 6.85 -2.60
N VAL A 17 22.95 8.17 -2.71
CA VAL A 17 22.60 9.09 -1.61
C VAL A 17 21.09 9.12 -1.36
N GLY A 18 20.26 9.07 -2.41
CA GLY A 18 18.80 9.02 -2.30
C GLY A 18 18.29 7.75 -1.62
N VAL A 19 18.84 6.58 -1.95
CA VAL A 19 18.53 5.29 -1.29
C VAL A 19 18.99 5.31 0.17
N GLY A 20 20.20 5.81 0.44
CA GLY A 20 20.67 5.99 1.82
C GLY A 20 19.74 6.89 2.62
N LYS A 21 19.27 7.98 2.00
CA LYS A 21 18.33 8.89 2.65
C LYS A 21 16.96 8.27 2.89
N ALA A 22 16.44 7.49 1.93
CA ALA A 22 15.21 6.74 2.12
C ALA A 22 15.31 5.74 3.29
N ALA A 23 16.46 5.06 3.42
CA ALA A 23 16.69 4.12 4.51
C ALA A 23 16.67 4.78 5.90
N GLU A 24 17.18 6.01 6.05
CA GLU A 24 17.06 6.80 7.30
C GLU A 24 15.61 7.07 7.70
N HIS A 25 14.69 7.07 6.73
CA HIS A 25 13.24 7.24 6.94
C HIS A 25 12.48 5.90 6.98
N GLY A 26 13.18 4.76 7.10
CA GLY A 26 12.57 3.43 7.17
C GLY A 26 11.96 2.98 5.83
N ILE A 27 12.45 3.51 4.71
CA ILE A 27 12.03 3.17 3.36
C ILE A 27 13.17 2.42 2.68
N LEU A 28 12.99 1.13 2.47
CA LEU A 28 13.95 0.29 1.78
C LEU A 28 13.64 0.25 0.29
N ILE A 29 14.61 0.61 -0.53
CA ILE A 29 14.48 0.65 -1.98
C ILE A 29 15.36 -0.45 -2.55
N ARG A 30 14.77 -1.40 -3.27
CA ARG A 30 15.50 -2.54 -3.85
C ARG A 30 16.22 -2.16 -5.13
N ASP A 31 15.58 -1.34 -5.95
CA ASP A 31 16.10 -0.96 -7.26
C ASP A 31 16.02 0.58 -7.47
N GLY A 32 17.00 1.11 -8.20
CA GLY A 32 17.08 2.55 -8.47
C GLY A 32 16.02 3.05 -9.47
N GLU A 33 15.32 2.17 -10.16
CA GLU A 33 14.25 2.52 -11.09
C GLU A 33 12.97 2.87 -10.32
N ALA A 34 12.61 2.08 -9.31
CA ALA A 34 11.51 2.32 -8.39
C ALA A 34 11.70 3.66 -7.67
N LEU A 35 12.93 3.98 -7.22
CA LEU A 35 13.23 5.31 -6.68
C LEU A 35 12.93 6.40 -7.70
N GLN A 36 13.31 6.27 -8.97
CA GLN A 36 13.09 7.32 -9.97
C GLN A 36 11.60 7.44 -10.38
N ARG A 37 10.90 6.31 -10.50
CA ARG A 37 9.48 6.26 -10.88
C ARG A 37 8.56 6.76 -9.77
N ALA A 38 8.91 6.56 -8.50
CA ALA A 38 8.08 7.00 -7.36
C ALA A 38 7.72 8.49 -7.42
N GLY A 39 8.63 9.34 -7.88
CA GLY A 39 8.43 10.78 -7.98
C GLY A 39 7.52 11.21 -9.13
N GLN A 40 7.29 10.30 -10.08
CA GLN A 40 6.47 10.47 -11.28
C GLN A 40 5.04 9.95 -11.10
N LEU A 41 4.75 9.25 -10.00
CA LEU A 41 3.43 8.72 -9.72
C LEU A 41 2.37 9.81 -9.84
N THR A 42 1.23 9.44 -10.41
CA THR A 42 0.02 10.28 -10.55
C THR A 42 -1.14 9.70 -9.75
N ALA A 43 -1.16 8.38 -9.58
CA ALA A 43 -2.15 7.65 -8.80
C ALA A 43 -1.49 6.69 -7.79
N VAL A 44 -2.09 6.55 -6.61
CA VAL A 44 -1.73 5.56 -5.59
C VAL A 44 -2.97 4.74 -5.25
N VAL A 45 -2.88 3.45 -5.51
CA VAL A 45 -3.89 2.45 -5.17
C VAL A 45 -3.48 1.79 -3.86
N LEU A 46 -4.37 1.86 -2.87
CA LEU A 46 -4.16 1.32 -1.54
C LEU A 46 -5.03 0.09 -1.35
N ASP A 47 -4.44 -1.05 -0.98
CA ASP A 47 -5.23 -2.10 -0.36
C ASP A 47 -5.81 -1.59 0.98
N LYS A 48 -6.94 -2.18 1.40
CA LYS A 48 -7.58 -1.81 2.66
C LYS A 48 -6.89 -2.50 3.84
N THR A 49 -6.89 -3.83 3.86
CA THR A 49 -6.54 -4.63 5.04
C THR A 49 -5.03 -4.51 5.29
N GLY A 50 -4.61 -4.24 6.53
CA GLY A 50 -3.19 -4.15 6.91
C GLY A 50 -2.39 -3.01 6.28
N THR A 51 -2.96 -2.31 5.30
CA THR A 51 -2.40 -1.14 4.63
C THR A 51 -3.02 0.15 5.20
N VAL A 52 -4.31 0.42 4.91
CA VAL A 52 -5.07 1.56 5.46
C VAL A 52 -5.58 1.28 6.87
N THR A 53 -5.91 0.02 7.13
CA THR A 53 -6.31 -0.49 8.44
C THR A 53 -5.17 -1.25 9.11
N THR A 54 -5.34 -1.61 10.38
CA THR A 54 -4.29 -2.29 11.15
C THR A 54 -4.03 -3.74 10.73
N GLY A 55 -4.92 -4.34 9.94
CA GLY A 55 -4.86 -5.76 9.56
C GLY A 55 -5.26 -6.68 10.71
N ARG A 56 -5.87 -6.13 11.76
CA ARG A 56 -6.24 -6.85 12.99
C ARG A 56 -7.74 -6.71 13.20
N PRO A 57 -8.56 -7.49 12.46
CA PRO A 57 -9.99 -7.49 12.66
C PRO A 57 -10.34 -7.88 14.10
N THR A 58 -11.33 -7.18 14.67
CA THR A 58 -11.84 -7.43 16.02
C THR A 58 -13.36 -7.43 16.02
N VAL A 59 -13.96 -8.31 16.84
CA VAL A 59 -15.40 -8.30 17.05
C VAL A 59 -15.78 -7.05 17.84
N THR A 60 -16.64 -6.22 17.25
CA THR A 60 -17.07 -4.95 17.84
C THR A 60 -18.48 -5.03 18.41
N ARG A 61 -19.37 -5.82 17.81
CA ARG A 61 -20.75 -6.02 18.26
C ARG A 61 -21.22 -7.43 17.99
N LEU A 62 -22.13 -7.89 18.84
CA LEU A 62 -22.93 -9.09 18.66
C LEU A 62 -24.38 -8.66 18.65
N ILE A 63 -25.19 -9.27 17.79
CA ILE A 63 -26.62 -8.97 17.70
C ILE A 63 -27.33 -10.29 17.52
N ALA A 64 -28.02 -10.76 18.56
CA ALA A 64 -28.82 -11.98 18.51
C ALA A 64 -30.28 -11.66 18.21
N LEU A 65 -30.93 -12.49 17.38
CA LEU A 65 -32.38 -12.43 17.20
C LEU A 65 -33.10 -13.04 18.42
N PRO A 66 -34.39 -12.71 18.63
CA PRO A 66 -35.18 -13.31 19.71
C PRO A 66 -35.12 -14.84 19.69
N GLY A 67 -34.81 -15.43 20.85
CA GLY A 67 -34.62 -16.88 21.00
C GLY A 67 -33.18 -17.36 20.87
N PHE A 68 -32.22 -16.45 20.63
CA PHE A 68 -30.78 -16.70 20.70
C PHE A 68 -30.13 -15.76 21.72
N ASP A 69 -29.04 -16.23 22.34
CA ASP A 69 -28.22 -15.43 23.24
C ASP A 69 -26.92 -15.01 22.53
N GLU A 70 -26.44 -13.79 22.78
CA GLU A 70 -25.23 -13.27 22.14
C GLU A 70 -23.97 -14.07 22.49
N THR A 71 -23.87 -14.54 23.74
CA THR A 71 -22.74 -15.34 24.21
C THR A 71 -22.72 -16.68 23.51
N GLU A 72 -23.89 -17.32 23.40
CA GLU A 72 -24.03 -18.60 22.71
C GLU A 72 -23.80 -18.46 21.19
N LEU A 73 -24.28 -17.36 20.59
CA LEU A 73 -24.03 -17.02 19.18
C LEU A 73 -22.52 -16.94 18.90
N LEU A 74 -21.78 -16.18 19.71
CA LEU A 74 -20.33 -16.04 19.58
C LEU A 74 -19.61 -17.37 19.84
N ARG A 75 -20.01 -18.12 20.88
CA ARG A 75 -19.39 -19.40 21.24
C ARG A 75 -19.50 -20.42 20.11
N LEU A 76 -20.69 -20.56 19.51
CA LEU A 76 -20.92 -21.52 18.43
C LEU A 76 -20.26 -21.07 17.11
N ALA A 77 -20.31 -19.77 16.79
CA ALA A 77 -19.63 -19.24 15.61
C ALA A 77 -18.11 -19.42 15.71
N ALA A 78 -17.50 -19.12 16.87
CA ALA A 78 -16.09 -19.39 17.14
C ALA A 78 -15.74 -20.88 17.02
N GLY A 79 -16.65 -21.76 17.46
CA GLY A 79 -16.45 -23.20 17.33
C GLY A 79 -16.30 -23.64 15.88
N LEU A 80 -17.16 -23.13 14.99
CA LEU A 80 -17.03 -23.39 13.56
C LEU A 80 -15.76 -22.75 12.97
N GLU A 81 -15.50 -21.49 13.28
CA GLU A 81 -14.39 -20.69 12.72
C GLU A 81 -13.00 -21.14 13.21
N THR A 82 -12.92 -22.06 14.18
CA THR A 82 -11.65 -22.70 14.55
C THR A 82 -11.07 -23.53 13.39
N GLY A 83 -11.90 -23.98 12.44
CA GLY A 83 -11.46 -24.64 11.21
C GLY A 83 -11.01 -23.69 10.09
N SER A 84 -11.10 -22.37 10.30
CA SER A 84 -10.88 -21.34 9.29
C SER A 84 -9.54 -20.62 9.49
N GLU A 85 -8.77 -20.46 8.42
CA GLU A 85 -7.57 -19.62 8.41
C GLU A 85 -7.90 -18.15 8.07
N HIS A 86 -9.17 -17.83 7.82
CA HIS A 86 -9.57 -16.49 7.40
C HIS A 86 -9.43 -15.49 8.57
N PRO A 87 -8.86 -14.28 8.36
CA PRO A 87 -8.66 -13.30 9.43
C PRO A 87 -9.93 -12.93 10.19
N LEU A 88 -11.07 -12.84 9.50
CA LEU A 88 -12.37 -12.59 10.15
C LEU A 88 -12.81 -13.75 11.07
N GLY A 89 -12.56 -15.00 10.68
CA GLY A 89 -12.85 -16.18 11.49
C GLY A 89 -11.97 -16.22 12.74
N GLN A 90 -10.67 -15.97 12.56
CA GLN A 90 -9.72 -15.84 13.67
C GLN A 90 -10.12 -14.73 14.66
N ALA A 91 -10.66 -13.60 14.17
CA ALA A 91 -11.17 -12.54 15.04
C ALA A 91 -12.35 -13.00 15.91
N ILE A 92 -13.25 -13.83 15.36
CA ILE A 92 -14.38 -14.42 16.10
C ILE A 92 -13.86 -15.40 17.16
N VAL A 93 -12.94 -16.29 16.79
CA VAL A 93 -12.32 -17.26 17.72
C VAL A 93 -11.62 -16.54 18.87
N LYS A 94 -10.80 -15.54 18.55
CA LYS A 94 -10.09 -14.73 19.53
C LYS A 94 -11.05 -14.00 20.47
N ALA A 95 -12.11 -13.40 19.95
CA ALA A 95 -13.10 -12.70 20.78
C ALA A 95 -13.83 -13.64 21.75
N ALA A 96 -14.10 -14.89 21.35
CA ALA A 96 -14.68 -15.90 22.24
C ALA A 96 -13.70 -16.31 23.36
N GLN A 97 -12.42 -16.50 23.01
CA GLN A 97 -11.36 -16.83 23.97
C GLN A 97 -11.11 -15.70 24.98
N GLU A 98 -11.06 -14.45 24.53
CA GLU A 98 -10.89 -13.26 25.40
C GLU A 98 -12.06 -13.09 26.40
N ARG A 99 -13.26 -13.58 26.05
CA ARG A 99 -14.43 -13.63 26.93
C ARG A 99 -14.47 -14.89 27.81
N GLY A 100 -13.46 -15.75 27.75
CA GLY A 100 -13.38 -16.98 28.56
C GLY A 100 -14.39 -18.06 28.16
N LEU A 101 -14.89 -18.04 26.92
CA LEU A 101 -15.89 -19.01 26.46
C LEU A 101 -15.25 -20.35 26.10
N SER A 102 -15.92 -21.45 26.45
CA SER A 102 -15.51 -22.79 26.01
C SER A 102 -15.91 -22.99 24.54
N VAL A 103 -14.93 -22.83 23.65
CA VAL A 103 -15.08 -22.96 22.19
C VAL A 103 -15.13 -24.45 21.82
N PRO A 104 -16.26 -24.95 21.28
CA PRO A 104 -16.38 -26.36 20.89
C PRO A 104 -15.57 -26.65 19.61
N ALA A 105 -15.07 -27.87 19.46
CA ALA A 105 -14.39 -28.27 18.23
C ALA A 105 -15.37 -28.30 17.04
N PRO A 106 -14.95 -27.86 15.85
CA PRO A 106 -15.76 -27.96 14.64
C PRO A 106 -15.88 -29.42 14.18
N ALA A 107 -17.04 -29.78 13.65
CA ALA A 107 -17.27 -31.04 12.94
C ALA A 107 -17.84 -30.74 11.56
N ALA A 108 -17.40 -31.49 10.53
CA ALA A 108 -17.82 -31.32 9.14
C ALA A 108 -17.69 -29.85 8.65
N PHE A 109 -16.54 -29.22 8.93
CA PHE A 109 -16.25 -27.87 8.46
C PHE A 109 -16.07 -27.86 6.93
N GLU A 110 -16.76 -26.94 6.27
CA GLU A 110 -16.66 -26.68 4.85
C GLU A 110 -16.50 -25.18 4.60
N ALA A 111 -15.40 -24.78 3.98
CA ALA A 111 -15.15 -23.40 3.55
C ALA A 111 -15.78 -23.15 2.17
N MET A 112 -16.63 -22.14 2.09
CA MET A 112 -17.32 -21.74 0.87
C MET A 112 -16.74 -20.42 0.37
N ALA A 113 -15.85 -20.50 -0.64
CA ALA A 113 -15.11 -19.36 -1.17
C ALA A 113 -16.02 -18.16 -1.51
N GLY A 114 -15.70 -16.99 -0.95
CA GLY A 114 -16.46 -15.75 -1.16
C GLY A 114 -17.83 -15.69 -0.46
N MET A 115 -18.21 -16.70 0.33
CA MET A 115 -19.48 -16.73 1.06
C MET A 115 -19.32 -16.90 2.57
N GLY A 116 -18.38 -17.73 3.03
CA GLY A 116 -18.13 -17.98 4.45
C GLY A 116 -17.82 -19.46 4.71
N ALA A 117 -18.33 -19.99 5.82
CA ALA A 117 -18.16 -21.38 6.21
C ALA A 117 -19.47 -22.01 6.70
N SER A 118 -19.56 -23.34 6.57
CA SER A 118 -20.65 -24.13 7.12
C SER A 118 -20.11 -25.37 7.85
N GLY A 119 -20.90 -25.93 8.75
CA GLY A 119 -20.54 -27.13 9.48
C GLY A 119 -21.36 -27.34 10.74
N ARG A 120 -20.76 -28.00 11.73
CA ARG A 120 -21.38 -28.24 13.03
C ARG A 120 -20.45 -27.87 14.18
N ALA A 121 -21.02 -27.40 15.28
CA ALA A 121 -20.31 -27.18 16.53
C ALA A 121 -21.27 -27.43 17.70
N ALA A 122 -20.81 -28.16 18.73
CA ALA A 122 -21.66 -28.61 19.84
C ALA A 122 -22.99 -29.25 19.38
N ASP A 123 -22.92 -30.12 18.36
CA ASP A 123 -24.05 -30.80 17.72
C ASP A 123 -25.10 -29.91 17.03
N ARG A 124 -24.87 -28.61 16.91
CA ARG A 124 -25.72 -27.66 16.17
C ARG A 124 -25.22 -27.45 14.76
N SER A 125 -26.12 -27.32 13.78
CA SER A 125 -25.74 -26.96 12.41
C SER A 125 -25.54 -25.45 12.29
N LEU A 126 -24.40 -25.03 11.75
CA LEU A 126 -23.99 -23.63 11.64
C LEU A 126 -23.69 -23.23 10.21
N ARG A 127 -24.03 -21.99 9.89
CA ARG A 127 -23.54 -21.25 8.71
C ARG A 127 -23.11 -19.86 9.17
N VAL A 128 -21.87 -19.49 8.88
CA VAL A 128 -21.26 -18.23 9.30
C VAL A 128 -20.65 -17.58 8.05
N GLY A 129 -21.12 -16.40 7.67
CA GLY A 129 -20.70 -15.79 6.41
C GLY A 129 -21.45 -14.52 6.00
N ASN A 130 -21.51 -14.26 4.70
CA ASN A 130 -22.28 -13.14 4.16
C ASN A 130 -23.75 -13.50 3.91
N ARG A 131 -24.56 -12.51 3.48
CA ARG A 131 -25.99 -12.72 3.18
C ARG A 131 -26.22 -13.83 2.13
N ARG A 132 -25.36 -13.92 1.11
CA ARG A 132 -25.45 -14.91 0.02
C ARG A 132 -25.37 -16.35 0.53
N LEU A 133 -24.60 -16.60 1.59
CA LEU A 133 -24.49 -17.93 2.22
C LEU A 133 -25.85 -18.40 2.78
N LEU A 134 -26.58 -17.50 3.45
CA LEU A 134 -27.89 -17.81 4.04
C LEU A 134 -28.95 -17.97 2.94
N GLU A 135 -28.94 -17.08 1.93
CA GLU A 135 -29.85 -17.16 0.78
C GLU A 135 -29.67 -18.46 -0.01
N ALA A 136 -28.42 -18.88 -0.25
CA ALA A 136 -28.12 -20.16 -0.91
C ALA A 136 -28.61 -21.37 -0.11
N ALA A 137 -28.68 -21.24 1.22
CA ALA A 137 -29.24 -22.25 2.13
C ALA A 137 -30.76 -22.10 2.33
N GLN A 138 -31.43 -21.20 1.61
CA GLN A 138 -32.86 -20.89 1.73
C GLN A 138 -33.26 -20.42 3.15
N ILE A 139 -32.35 -19.75 3.86
CA ILE A 139 -32.58 -19.19 5.20
C ILE A 139 -32.94 -17.72 5.05
N ASP A 140 -34.10 -17.31 5.56
CA ASP A 140 -34.54 -15.92 5.49
C ASP A 140 -33.67 -15.01 6.38
N ALA A 141 -32.85 -14.17 5.74
CA ALA A 141 -32.01 -13.18 6.40
C ALA A 141 -32.64 -11.78 6.47
N THR A 142 -33.88 -11.61 6.01
CA THR A 142 -34.60 -10.32 6.00
C THR A 142 -34.64 -9.63 7.37
N PRO A 143 -34.86 -10.33 8.51
CA PRO A 143 -34.87 -9.69 9.83
C PRO A 143 -33.54 -9.04 10.23
N LEU A 144 -32.43 -9.45 9.61
CA LEU A 144 -31.09 -8.95 9.88
C LEU A 144 -30.64 -7.88 8.88
N ALA A 145 -31.42 -7.63 7.83
CA ALA A 145 -30.98 -6.84 6.69
C ALA A 145 -30.71 -5.38 7.07
N GLU A 146 -31.64 -4.72 7.76
CA GLU A 146 -31.51 -3.32 8.18
C GLU A 146 -30.32 -3.11 9.10
N GLU A 147 -30.16 -4.00 10.08
CA GLU A 147 -29.06 -3.93 11.03
C GLU A 147 -27.70 -4.18 10.36
N ALA A 148 -27.62 -5.15 9.45
CA ALA A 148 -26.41 -5.40 8.68
C ALA A 148 -26.01 -4.18 7.84
N GLU A 149 -26.96 -3.51 7.19
CA GLU A 149 -26.69 -2.27 6.45
C GLU A 149 -26.21 -1.14 7.38
N ARG A 150 -26.79 -1.01 8.56
CA ARG A 150 -26.37 -0.02 9.57
C ARG A 150 -24.93 -0.25 10.02
N LEU A 151 -24.56 -1.50 10.31
CA LEU A 151 -23.19 -1.88 10.66
C LEU A 151 -22.23 -1.63 9.50
N ALA A 152 -22.62 -1.99 8.28
CA ALA A 152 -21.82 -1.76 7.09
C ALA A 152 -21.59 -0.27 6.80
N ALA A 153 -22.62 0.57 6.96
CA ALA A 153 -22.51 2.02 6.88
C ALA A 153 -21.60 2.62 7.96
N ALA A 154 -21.46 1.96 9.10
CA ALA A 154 -20.51 2.32 10.15
C ALA A 154 -19.08 1.78 9.93
N GLY A 155 -18.79 1.18 8.76
CA GLY A 155 -17.46 0.63 8.46
C GLY A 155 -17.17 -0.71 9.12
N GLN A 156 -18.20 -1.42 9.57
CA GLN A 156 -18.08 -2.76 10.14
C GLN A 156 -18.49 -3.79 9.09
N THR A 157 -17.92 -4.98 9.14
CA THR A 157 -18.30 -6.12 8.29
C THR A 157 -19.32 -6.96 9.04
N PRO A 158 -20.60 -6.97 8.63
CA PRO A 158 -21.61 -7.82 9.26
C PRO A 158 -21.47 -9.26 8.79
N ILE A 159 -21.23 -10.16 9.74
CA ILE A 159 -21.16 -11.61 9.51
C ILE A 159 -22.48 -12.22 9.99
N PHE A 160 -23.22 -12.80 9.06
CA PHE A 160 -24.48 -13.48 9.29
C PHE A 160 -24.21 -14.86 9.87
N VAL A 161 -24.95 -15.18 10.93
CA VAL A 161 -24.89 -16.48 11.60
C VAL A 161 -26.28 -17.10 11.56
N ALA A 162 -26.34 -18.34 11.08
CA ALA A 162 -27.54 -19.18 11.16
C ALA A 162 -27.25 -20.45 11.96
N ILE A 163 -28.21 -20.83 12.81
CA ILE A 163 -28.14 -22.00 13.68
C ILE A 163 -29.37 -22.87 13.43
N ASP A 164 -29.15 -24.15 13.11
CA ASP A 164 -30.17 -25.14 12.80
C ASP A 164 -31.20 -24.67 11.76
N GLY A 165 -30.70 -24.07 10.67
CA GLY A 165 -31.54 -23.61 9.56
C GLY A 165 -32.33 -22.33 9.83
N ARG A 166 -32.11 -21.66 10.97
CA ARG A 166 -32.76 -20.38 11.30
C ARG A 166 -31.73 -19.25 11.39
N PRO A 167 -32.06 -18.02 10.97
CA PRO A 167 -31.20 -16.86 11.21
C PRO A 167 -31.05 -16.67 12.73
N ALA A 168 -29.82 -16.60 13.22
CA ALA A 168 -29.54 -16.49 14.65
C ALA A 168 -29.08 -15.09 15.04
N GLY A 169 -28.32 -14.41 14.18
CA GLY A 169 -27.81 -13.09 14.50
C GLY A 169 -26.72 -12.58 13.55
N LEU A 170 -26.12 -11.46 13.95
CA LEU A 170 -24.97 -10.85 13.30
C LEU A 170 -23.79 -10.76 14.28
N ILE A 171 -22.60 -10.98 13.75
CA ILE A 171 -21.33 -10.65 14.41
C ILE A 171 -20.69 -9.54 13.59
N ALA A 172 -20.52 -8.36 14.19
CA ALA A 172 -19.91 -7.22 13.52
C ALA A 172 -18.40 -7.22 13.79
N VAL A 173 -17.61 -7.33 12.73
CA VAL A 173 -16.14 -7.30 12.81
C VAL A 173 -15.64 -6.03 12.15
N ALA A 174 -14.73 -5.31 12.80
CA ALA A 174 -14.10 -4.14 12.22
C ALA A 174 -12.58 -4.27 12.29
N ASP A 175 -11.91 -3.82 11.24
CA ASP A 175 -10.46 -3.60 11.24
C ASP A 175 -10.22 -2.08 11.38
N PRO A 176 -9.72 -1.61 12.52
CA PRO A 176 -9.58 -0.19 12.77
C PRO A 176 -8.60 0.45 11.78
N LEU A 177 -8.85 1.71 11.42
CA LEU A 177 -7.89 2.52 10.68
C LEU A 177 -6.58 2.65 11.47
N LYS A 178 -5.44 2.67 10.76
CA LYS A 178 -4.20 3.07 11.43
C LYS A 178 -4.30 4.54 11.86
N PRO A 179 -3.74 4.90 13.03
CA PRO A 179 -3.85 6.26 13.56
C PRO A 179 -3.32 7.36 12.61
N ASP A 180 -2.39 6.99 11.73
CA ASP A 180 -1.73 7.89 10.77
C ASP A 180 -2.35 7.88 9.37
N SER A 181 -3.31 7.00 9.07
CA SER A 181 -3.86 6.81 7.72
C SER A 181 -4.44 8.09 7.12
N ALA A 182 -5.32 8.78 7.86
CA ALA A 182 -5.97 10.00 7.36
C ALA A 182 -4.96 11.13 7.07
N GLU A 183 -3.94 11.26 7.91
CA GLU A 183 -2.88 12.24 7.71
C GLU A 183 -1.99 11.88 6.51
N ALA A 184 -1.61 10.61 6.37
CA ALA A 184 -0.82 10.14 5.24
C ALA A 184 -1.55 10.34 3.90
N ILE A 185 -2.85 10.02 3.85
CA ILE A 185 -3.69 10.22 2.65
C ILE A 185 -3.79 11.70 2.29
N ARG A 186 -3.94 12.58 3.29
CA ARG A 186 -3.89 14.03 3.07
C ARG A 186 -2.56 14.47 2.46
N ARG A 187 -1.42 13.96 2.97
CA ARG A 187 -0.09 14.26 2.40
C ARG A 187 0.03 13.79 0.94
N LEU A 188 -0.50 12.62 0.59
CA LEU A 188 -0.53 12.13 -0.80
C LEU A 188 -1.37 13.06 -1.70
N ARG A 189 -2.52 13.53 -1.21
CA ARG A 189 -3.36 14.51 -1.93
C ARG A 189 -2.67 15.86 -2.10
N ASP A 190 -1.94 16.33 -1.09
CA ASP A 190 -1.14 17.57 -1.16
C ASP A 190 -0.04 17.46 -2.23
N LEU A 191 0.50 16.25 -2.46
CA LEU A 191 1.41 15.93 -3.56
C LEU A 191 0.72 15.82 -4.93
N LYS A 192 -0.59 16.10 -5.00
CA LYS A 192 -1.48 16.04 -6.18
C LYS A 192 -1.67 14.62 -6.74
N LEU A 193 -1.54 13.60 -5.89
CA LEU A 193 -1.80 12.22 -6.26
C LEU A 193 -3.28 11.90 -6.14
N ARG A 194 -3.79 11.15 -7.09
CA ARG A 194 -5.09 10.49 -6.96
C ARG A 194 -4.94 9.31 -6.01
N VAL A 195 -5.71 9.28 -4.92
CA VAL A 195 -5.70 8.16 -3.96
C VAL A 195 -6.95 7.31 -4.19
N ILE A 196 -6.75 6.01 -4.36
CA ILE A 196 -7.79 5.03 -4.63
C ILE A 196 -7.75 3.94 -3.57
N LEU A 197 -8.90 3.59 -2.99
CA LEU A 197 -9.03 2.41 -2.13
C LEU A 197 -9.46 1.21 -2.97
N LEU A 198 -8.77 0.08 -2.83
CA LEU A 198 -9.08 -1.18 -3.49
C LEU A 198 -9.31 -2.26 -2.43
N THR A 199 -10.45 -2.95 -2.46
CA THR A 199 -10.77 -3.98 -1.46
C THR A 199 -11.76 -5.02 -1.95
N GLY A 200 -11.68 -6.21 -1.36
CA GLY A 200 -12.68 -7.29 -1.52
C GLY A 200 -13.91 -7.13 -0.62
N ASP A 201 -13.90 -6.18 0.33
CA ASP A 201 -15.00 -5.94 1.25
C ASP A 201 -16.26 -5.42 0.55
N HIS A 202 -17.39 -5.53 1.26
CA HIS A 202 -18.68 -4.99 0.83
C HIS A 202 -18.62 -3.47 0.59
N ARG A 203 -19.38 -3.00 -0.40
CA ARG A 203 -19.38 -1.58 -0.85
C ARG A 203 -19.63 -0.57 0.26
N ALA A 204 -20.58 -0.84 1.15
CA ALA A 204 -20.91 0.08 2.25
C ALA A 204 -19.74 0.23 3.24
N THR A 205 -19.14 -0.88 3.66
CA THR A 205 -17.97 -0.91 4.54
C THR A 205 -16.77 -0.21 3.90
N ALA A 206 -16.48 -0.50 2.64
CA ALA A 206 -15.38 0.12 1.90
C ALA A 206 -15.55 1.63 1.79
N ARG A 207 -16.76 2.13 1.51
CA ARG A 207 -17.07 3.57 1.45
C ARG A 207 -16.94 4.24 2.80
N ALA A 208 -17.39 3.61 3.88
CA ALA A 208 -17.27 4.14 5.23
C ALA A 208 -15.80 4.28 5.66
N ILE A 209 -14.99 3.24 5.41
CA ILE A 209 -13.53 3.26 5.67
C ILE A 209 -12.84 4.33 4.81
N ALA A 210 -13.17 4.42 3.52
CA ALA A 210 -12.63 5.43 2.62
C ALA A 210 -12.97 6.85 3.09
N ALA A 211 -14.23 7.11 3.47
CA ALA A 211 -14.67 8.41 3.97
C ALA A 211 -13.93 8.79 5.27
N ALA A 212 -13.80 7.86 6.22
CA ALA A 212 -13.05 8.08 7.46
C ALA A 212 -11.55 8.33 7.22
N ALA A 213 -10.98 7.73 6.18
CA ALA A 213 -9.58 7.92 5.80
C ALA A 213 -9.34 9.11 4.84
N GLY A 214 -10.40 9.72 4.29
CA GLY A 214 -10.31 10.85 3.35
C GLY A 214 -10.00 10.47 1.89
N ILE A 215 -10.44 9.28 1.46
CA ILE A 215 -10.25 8.72 0.12
C ILE A 215 -11.53 8.90 -0.71
N ASP A 216 -11.41 9.51 -1.89
CA ASP A 216 -12.57 9.88 -2.72
C ASP A 216 -12.97 8.77 -3.72
N THR A 217 -12.03 7.91 -4.15
CA THR A 217 -12.28 6.84 -5.14
C THR A 217 -12.17 5.46 -4.48
N VAL A 218 -13.19 4.62 -4.65
CA VAL A 218 -13.26 3.29 -4.01
C VAL A 218 -13.68 2.22 -5.02
N PHE A 219 -12.93 1.12 -5.07
CA PHE A 219 -13.29 -0.13 -5.73
C PHE A 219 -13.45 -1.20 -4.66
N ALA A 220 -14.69 -1.68 -4.48
CA ALA A 220 -15.07 -2.66 -3.48
C ALA A 220 -15.51 -3.96 -4.15
N GLU A 221 -15.60 -5.06 -3.38
CA GLU A 221 -15.97 -6.39 -3.86
C GLU A 221 -15.05 -6.91 -4.99
N VAL A 222 -13.79 -6.49 -4.98
CA VAL A 222 -12.80 -6.89 -5.98
C VAL A 222 -12.12 -8.20 -5.56
N ALA A 223 -12.19 -9.21 -6.44
CA ALA A 223 -11.48 -10.47 -6.25
C ALA A 223 -9.95 -10.26 -6.39
N PRO A 224 -9.10 -11.04 -5.69
CA PRO A 224 -7.64 -10.93 -5.80
C PRO A 224 -7.11 -10.97 -7.23
N THR A 225 -7.66 -11.84 -8.07
CA THR A 225 -7.27 -11.98 -9.49
C THR A 225 -7.57 -10.73 -10.32
N ALA A 226 -8.60 -9.96 -9.96
CA ALA A 226 -9.01 -8.76 -10.67
C ALA A 226 -8.27 -7.49 -10.21
N LYS A 227 -7.48 -7.55 -9.13
CA LYS A 227 -6.74 -6.38 -8.63
C LYS A 227 -5.72 -5.88 -9.67
N ALA A 228 -4.99 -6.78 -10.33
CA ALA A 228 -4.02 -6.43 -11.35
C ALA A 228 -4.68 -5.80 -12.60
N ASP A 229 -5.90 -6.23 -12.96
CA ASP A 229 -6.65 -5.67 -14.08
C ASP A 229 -7.05 -4.22 -13.84
N ILE A 230 -7.39 -3.87 -12.59
CA ILE A 230 -7.68 -2.48 -12.21
C ILE A 230 -6.43 -1.60 -12.35
N ILE A 231 -5.26 -2.11 -11.95
CA ILE A 231 -3.99 -1.39 -12.17
C ILE A 231 -3.77 -1.18 -13.68
N ALA A 232 -4.00 -2.20 -14.50
CA ALA A 232 -3.87 -2.11 -15.95
C ALA A 232 -4.84 -1.10 -16.59
N ASP A 233 -6.08 -0.99 -16.10
CA ASP A 233 -7.05 0.01 -16.57
C ASP A 233 -6.56 1.45 -16.31
N PHE A 234 -6.03 1.71 -15.11
CA PHE A 234 -5.45 3.02 -14.81
C PHE A 234 -4.23 3.33 -15.67
N GLN A 235 -3.35 2.35 -15.88
CA GLN A 235 -2.20 2.49 -16.78
C GLN A 235 -2.63 2.80 -18.22
N ALA A 236 -3.67 2.11 -18.72
CA ALA A 236 -4.23 2.35 -20.06
C ALA A 236 -4.79 3.76 -20.23
N ARG A 237 -5.18 4.41 -19.13
CA ARG A 237 -5.64 5.81 -19.10
C ARG A 237 -4.49 6.82 -18.98
N GLY A 238 -3.25 6.37 -18.98
CA GLY A 238 -2.05 7.19 -18.90
C GLY A 238 -1.64 7.58 -17.48
N GLU A 239 -2.22 6.96 -16.45
CA GLU A 239 -1.78 7.14 -15.07
C GLU A 239 -0.48 6.37 -14.81
N ILE A 240 0.42 6.94 -14.01
CA ILE A 240 1.59 6.27 -13.46
C ILE A 240 1.19 5.79 -12.05
N VAL A 241 1.05 4.49 -11.89
CA VAL A 241 0.34 3.88 -10.77
C VAL A 241 1.34 3.32 -9.75
N GLY A 242 1.16 3.73 -8.50
CA GLY A 242 1.75 3.07 -7.33
C GLY A 242 0.73 2.15 -6.70
N MET A 243 1.08 0.88 -6.45
CA MET A 243 0.23 -0.05 -5.70
C MET A 243 0.82 -0.26 -4.30
N VAL A 244 -0.02 -0.23 -3.27
CA VAL A 244 0.39 -0.47 -1.88
C VAL A 244 -0.38 -1.66 -1.33
N GLY A 245 0.33 -2.62 -0.76
CA GLY A 245 -0.28 -3.81 -0.16
C GLY A 245 0.63 -4.48 0.84
N ASP A 246 0.07 -5.42 1.59
CA ASP A 246 0.77 -6.20 2.61
C ASP A 246 0.59 -7.72 2.41
N GLY A 247 -0.33 -8.14 1.52
CA GLY A 247 -0.75 -9.52 1.41
C GLY A 247 -0.18 -10.29 0.21
N ILE A 248 -0.22 -11.61 0.33
CA ILE A 248 0.02 -12.56 -0.77
C ILE A 248 -0.90 -12.25 -1.97
N ASN A 249 -2.14 -11.86 -1.67
CA ASN A 249 -3.17 -11.52 -2.66
C ASN A 249 -2.84 -10.26 -3.47
N ASP A 250 -1.92 -9.41 -3.00
CA ASP A 250 -1.57 -8.15 -3.65
C ASP A 250 -0.32 -8.27 -4.53
N ALA A 251 0.47 -9.34 -4.37
CA ALA A 251 1.71 -9.55 -5.10
C ALA A 251 1.57 -9.37 -6.63
N PRO A 252 0.51 -9.91 -7.30
CA PRO A 252 0.32 -9.66 -8.73
C PRO A 252 0.06 -8.19 -9.08
N ALA A 253 -0.68 -7.47 -8.24
CA ALA A 253 -0.98 -6.05 -8.46
C ALA A 253 0.25 -5.16 -8.16
N LEU A 254 1.03 -5.52 -7.13
CA LEU A 254 2.30 -4.86 -6.78
C LEU A 254 3.31 -4.96 -7.93
N ALA A 255 3.46 -6.14 -8.52
CA ALA A 255 4.36 -6.37 -9.64
C ALA A 255 3.89 -5.71 -10.95
N LYS A 256 2.58 -5.50 -11.11
CA LYS A 256 1.99 -4.87 -12.31
C LYS A 256 2.16 -3.34 -12.32
N ALA A 257 2.15 -2.70 -11.15
CA ALA A 257 2.27 -1.26 -11.00
C ALA A 257 3.66 -0.75 -11.39
N GLU A 258 3.78 0.54 -11.76
CA GLU A 258 5.08 1.17 -12.00
C GLU A 258 5.96 1.19 -10.76
N VAL A 259 5.33 1.28 -9.58
CA VAL A 259 5.99 1.15 -8.29
C VAL A 259 5.10 0.37 -7.32
N GLY A 260 5.54 -0.83 -6.94
CA GLY A 260 4.96 -1.56 -5.82
C GLY A 260 5.55 -1.09 -4.48
N PHE A 261 4.70 -0.81 -3.51
CA PHE A 261 5.04 -0.52 -2.12
C PHE A 261 4.52 -1.65 -1.21
N ALA A 262 5.44 -2.39 -0.59
CA ALA A 262 5.09 -3.39 0.41
C ALA A 262 5.15 -2.81 1.82
N MET A 263 4.19 -3.17 2.66
CA MET A 263 4.29 -2.95 4.10
C MET A 263 5.34 -3.90 4.68
N GLY A 264 6.26 -3.41 5.51
CA GLY A 264 7.29 -4.25 6.16
C GLY A 264 6.73 -5.27 7.16
N THR A 265 5.46 -5.13 7.55
CA THR A 265 4.70 -6.10 8.34
C THR A 265 3.94 -7.12 7.48
N GLY A 266 4.02 -6.99 6.15
CA GLY A 266 3.32 -7.83 5.19
C GLY A 266 4.03 -9.16 4.95
N ALA A 267 3.42 -9.99 4.11
CA ALA A 267 3.96 -11.29 3.72
C ALA A 267 5.25 -11.15 2.90
N ASP A 268 6.16 -12.12 3.04
CA ASP A 268 7.45 -12.13 2.33
C ASP A 268 7.29 -11.99 0.81
N VAL A 269 6.28 -12.64 0.23
CA VAL A 269 5.99 -12.55 -1.22
C VAL A 269 5.59 -11.14 -1.66
N ALA A 270 4.90 -10.38 -0.80
CA ALA A 270 4.55 -8.99 -1.08
C ALA A 270 5.79 -8.10 -1.03
N ILE A 271 6.65 -8.32 -0.03
CA ILE A 271 7.95 -7.65 0.11
C ILE A 271 8.86 -7.98 -1.08
N GLU A 272 8.82 -9.22 -1.59
CA GLU A 272 9.59 -9.64 -2.75
C GLU A 272 9.11 -9.02 -4.07
N SER A 273 7.80 -8.83 -4.21
CA SER A 273 7.16 -8.32 -5.42
C SER A 273 7.20 -6.79 -5.53
N ALA A 274 7.56 -6.09 -4.46
CA ALA A 274 7.58 -4.63 -4.40
C ALA A 274 8.99 -4.05 -4.59
N GLY A 275 9.11 -2.97 -5.36
CA GLY A 275 10.36 -2.23 -5.52
C GLY A 275 10.74 -1.40 -4.28
N ILE A 276 9.75 -1.05 -3.45
CA ILE A 276 9.92 -0.27 -2.22
C ILE A 276 9.22 -0.98 -1.05
N THR A 277 9.89 -1.05 0.10
CA THR A 277 9.35 -1.63 1.35
C THR A 277 9.35 -0.59 2.47
N LEU A 278 8.22 -0.47 3.18
CA LEU A 278 8.02 0.48 4.28
C LEU A 278 8.16 -0.24 5.63
N VAL A 279 9.34 -0.18 6.24
CA VAL A 279 9.67 -0.97 7.45
C VAL A 279 8.72 -0.68 8.61
N GLY A 280 8.39 0.59 8.82
CA GLY A 280 7.54 1.02 9.93
C GLY A 280 6.04 0.75 9.75
N GLY A 281 5.61 0.15 8.63
CA GLY A 281 4.19 -0.15 8.41
C GLY A 281 3.28 1.11 8.29
N SER A 282 3.87 2.29 8.13
CA SER A 282 3.17 3.59 8.07
C SER A 282 3.02 4.06 6.63
N LEU A 283 1.82 4.55 6.28
CA LEU A 283 1.54 5.13 4.97
C LEU A 283 2.28 6.46 4.74
N ARG A 284 2.77 7.11 5.81
CA ARG A 284 3.61 8.33 5.70
C ARG A 284 4.85 8.08 4.83
N GLY A 285 5.41 6.88 4.94
CA GLY A 285 6.59 6.48 4.18
C GLY A 285 6.40 6.54 2.66
N ILE A 286 5.18 6.41 2.15
CA ILE A 286 4.88 6.58 0.72
C ILE A 286 5.10 8.03 0.30
N ALA A 287 4.53 8.98 1.06
CA ALA A 287 4.69 10.40 0.77
C ALA A 287 6.17 10.83 0.87
N ASP A 288 6.88 10.30 1.85
CA ASP A 288 8.32 10.52 2.04
C ASP A 288 9.15 9.94 0.88
N ALA A 289 8.85 8.72 0.44
CA ALA A 289 9.51 8.08 -0.70
C ALA A 289 9.33 8.90 -1.99
N ILE A 290 8.12 9.40 -2.25
CA ILE A 290 7.81 10.25 -3.41
C ILE A 290 8.57 11.58 -3.32
N ALA A 291 8.64 12.19 -2.13
CA ALA A 291 9.39 13.43 -1.93
C ALA A 291 10.89 13.23 -2.16
N ILE A 292 11.47 12.17 -1.61
CA ILE A 292 12.89 11.80 -1.78
C ILE A 292 13.20 11.47 -3.24
N SER A 293 12.29 10.78 -3.92
CA SER A 293 12.40 10.52 -5.36
C SER A 293 12.48 11.81 -6.17
N ARG A 294 11.53 12.74 -5.97
CA ARG A 294 11.50 14.02 -6.69
C ARG A 294 12.77 14.83 -6.45
N ALA A 295 13.28 14.84 -5.20
CA ALA A 295 14.54 15.49 -4.86
C ALA A 295 15.74 14.82 -5.56
N THR A 296 15.78 13.49 -5.55
CA THR A 296 16.83 12.69 -6.19
C THR A 296 16.86 12.93 -7.71
N VAL A 297 15.72 12.86 -8.39
CA VAL A 297 15.62 13.09 -9.84
C VAL A 297 15.99 14.53 -10.19
N THR A 298 15.61 15.51 -9.36
CA THR A 298 16.04 16.90 -9.54
C THR A 298 17.55 17.03 -9.42
N ASN A 299 18.16 16.35 -8.45
CA ASN A 299 19.60 16.33 -8.27
C ASN A 299 20.33 15.66 -9.44
N ILE A 300 19.79 14.55 -9.98
CA ILE A 300 20.32 13.90 -11.19
C ILE A 300 20.32 14.89 -12.36
N ARG A 301 19.20 15.59 -12.60
CA ARG A 301 19.11 16.60 -13.67
C ARG A 301 20.15 17.72 -13.50
N GLN A 302 20.35 18.19 -12.27
CA GLN A 302 21.38 19.19 -11.95
C GLN A 302 22.80 18.65 -12.20
N ASN A 303 23.07 17.39 -11.82
CA ASN A 303 24.36 16.76 -12.04
C ASN A 303 24.66 16.55 -13.52
N LEU A 304 23.67 16.12 -14.30
CA LEU A 304 23.80 16.01 -15.75
C LEU A 304 24.08 17.38 -16.38
N PHE A 305 23.33 18.42 -15.98
CA PHE A 305 23.59 19.78 -16.43
C PHE A 305 25.01 20.24 -16.08
N GLY A 306 25.44 20.05 -14.84
CA GLY A 306 26.81 20.37 -14.39
C GLY A 306 27.88 19.58 -15.15
N ALA A 307 27.63 18.30 -15.43
CA ALA A 307 28.55 17.44 -16.17
C ALA A 307 28.77 17.94 -17.61
N PHE A 308 27.72 18.43 -18.29
CA PHE A 308 27.82 18.92 -19.66
C PHE A 308 28.23 20.39 -19.79
N LEU A 309 28.01 21.21 -18.75
CA LEU A 309 28.27 22.66 -18.81
C LEU A 309 29.72 22.96 -19.21
N TYR A 310 30.69 22.32 -18.55
CA TYR A 310 32.12 22.53 -18.79
C TYR A 310 32.54 22.08 -20.20
N ASN A 311 32.03 20.94 -20.66
CA ASN A 311 32.29 20.42 -21.99
C ASN A 311 31.69 21.34 -23.07
N THR A 312 30.46 21.82 -22.86
CA THR A 312 29.76 22.72 -23.79
C THR A 312 30.50 24.06 -23.94
N LEU A 313 31.05 24.61 -22.86
CA LEU A 313 31.88 25.82 -22.90
C LEU A 313 33.26 25.55 -23.53
N GLY A 314 33.82 24.36 -23.31
CA GLY A 314 35.13 23.98 -23.82
C GLY A 314 35.17 23.65 -25.32
N ILE A 315 34.06 23.20 -25.93
CA ILE A 315 33.99 22.85 -27.35
C ILE A 315 34.24 24.07 -28.27
N PRO A 316 33.56 25.22 -28.11
CA PRO A 316 33.82 26.42 -28.92
C PRO A 316 35.26 26.93 -28.77
N LEU A 317 35.82 26.85 -27.56
CA LEU A 317 37.20 27.23 -27.28
C LEU A 317 38.18 26.30 -28.02
N ALA A 318 37.94 24.99 -28.01
CA ALA A 318 38.73 24.01 -28.74
C ALA A 318 38.60 24.12 -30.26
N ALA A 319 37.41 24.51 -30.75
CA ALA A 319 37.13 24.76 -32.16
C ALA A 319 37.77 26.08 -32.68
N GLY A 320 38.41 26.85 -31.81
CA GLY A 320 39.15 28.06 -32.20
C GLY A 320 38.29 29.31 -32.34
N VAL A 321 37.09 29.37 -31.74
CA VAL A 321 36.25 30.60 -31.78
C VAL A 321 36.98 31.82 -31.22
N LEU A 322 37.82 31.62 -30.20
CA LEU A 322 38.62 32.68 -29.57
C LEU A 322 40.01 32.86 -30.21
N TYR A 323 40.42 31.96 -31.12
CA TYR A 323 41.74 31.96 -31.73
C TYR A 323 42.04 33.24 -32.53
N PRO A 324 41.13 33.80 -33.36
CA PRO A 324 41.42 35.01 -34.14
C PRO A 324 41.71 36.25 -33.29
N ALA A 325 41.16 36.33 -32.08
CA ALA A 325 41.31 37.49 -31.20
C ALA A 325 42.43 37.32 -30.15
N THR A 326 42.72 36.08 -29.73
CA THR A 326 43.62 35.80 -28.59
C THR A 326 44.80 34.91 -28.92
N GLY A 327 44.81 34.25 -30.09
CA GLY A 327 45.80 33.22 -30.44
C GLY A 327 45.74 31.96 -29.58
N LEU A 328 44.77 31.85 -28.67
CA LEU A 328 44.65 30.73 -27.73
C LEU A 328 43.89 29.55 -28.36
N LEU A 329 44.51 28.38 -28.30
CA LEU A 329 43.85 27.09 -28.48
C LEU A 329 43.65 26.43 -27.11
N LEU A 330 42.76 25.45 -27.03
CA LEU A 330 42.46 24.77 -25.75
C LEU A 330 43.71 24.06 -25.21
N ASP A 331 44.27 24.59 -24.11
CA ASP A 331 45.36 23.96 -23.38
C ASP A 331 44.90 22.65 -22.69
N PRO A 332 45.62 21.52 -22.85
CA PRO A 332 45.31 20.28 -22.14
C PRO A 332 45.17 20.42 -20.63
N MET A 333 45.91 21.32 -19.99
CA MET A 333 45.83 21.63 -18.56
C MET A 333 44.48 22.26 -18.20
N LEU A 334 44.01 23.22 -19.01
CA LEU A 334 42.68 23.85 -18.81
C LEU A 334 41.56 22.84 -19.03
N ALA A 335 41.70 21.95 -20.02
CA ALA A 335 40.78 20.85 -20.22
C ALA A 335 40.74 19.91 -19.00
N GLY A 336 41.91 19.57 -18.43
CA GLY A 336 42.05 18.78 -17.21
C GLY A 336 41.38 19.44 -16.00
N ALA A 337 41.62 20.74 -15.79
CA ALA A 337 41.00 21.51 -14.72
C ALA A 337 39.47 21.55 -14.84
N ALA A 338 38.94 21.74 -16.06
CA ALA A 338 37.50 21.71 -16.32
C ALA A 338 36.89 20.33 -16.02
N MET A 339 37.58 19.24 -16.35
CA MET A 339 37.14 17.87 -16.04
C MET A 339 37.13 17.59 -14.53
N ALA A 340 38.12 18.09 -13.79
CA ALA A 340 38.17 17.98 -12.33
C ALA A 340 37.05 18.79 -11.65
N LEU A 341 36.83 20.04 -12.09
CA LEU A 341 35.76 20.90 -11.59
C LEU A 341 34.37 20.31 -11.87
N SER A 342 34.15 19.75 -13.05
CA SER A 342 32.92 19.03 -13.40
C SER A 342 32.61 17.90 -12.40
N SER A 343 33.60 17.07 -12.09
CA SER A 343 33.47 15.98 -11.12
C SER A 343 33.20 16.50 -9.70
N PHE A 344 33.92 17.55 -9.27
CA PHE A 344 33.71 18.19 -7.99
C PHE A 344 32.29 18.76 -7.84
N THR A 345 31.78 19.44 -8.87
CA THR A 345 30.42 20.00 -8.88
C THR A 345 29.36 18.90 -8.74
N VAL A 346 29.50 17.80 -9.48
CA VAL A 346 28.57 16.65 -9.40
C VAL A 346 28.56 16.02 -8.00
N VAL A 347 29.74 15.73 -7.45
CA VAL A 347 29.86 15.10 -6.11
C VAL A 347 29.33 16.03 -5.02
N SER A 348 29.69 17.31 -5.07
CA SER A 348 29.25 18.32 -4.10
C SER A 348 27.73 18.53 -4.16
N ASN A 349 27.16 18.56 -5.36
CA ASN A 349 25.73 18.71 -5.53
C ASN A 349 24.97 17.46 -5.06
N ALA A 350 25.47 16.25 -5.33
CA ALA A 350 24.85 15.03 -4.84
C ALA A 350 24.82 14.95 -3.31
N ASN A 351 25.88 15.41 -2.63
CA ASN A 351 25.93 15.46 -1.17
C ASN A 351 24.85 16.34 -0.53
N ARG A 352 24.27 17.30 -1.26
CA ARG A 352 23.15 18.12 -0.75
C ARG A 352 21.91 17.28 -0.43
N LEU A 353 21.72 16.13 -1.08
CA LEU A 353 20.61 15.23 -0.78
C LEU A 353 20.68 14.63 0.64
N ARG A 354 21.86 14.54 1.26
CA ARG A 354 22.01 14.05 2.64
C ARG A 354 21.25 14.91 3.65
N GLY A 355 21.21 16.22 3.40
CA GLY A 355 20.50 17.18 4.24
C GLY A 355 19.02 17.38 3.86
N PHE A 356 18.50 16.66 2.85
CA PHE A 356 17.11 16.81 2.44
C PHE A 356 16.16 16.24 3.50
N GLN A 357 15.15 16.99 3.90
CA GLN A 357 14.12 16.48 4.81
C GLN A 357 12.75 16.53 4.12
N PRO A 358 12.02 15.41 4.04
CA PRO A 358 10.63 15.41 3.63
C PRO A 358 9.78 16.29 4.57
N LYS A 359 8.87 17.08 4.03
CA LYS A 359 7.97 17.91 4.84
C LYS A 359 7.11 17.03 5.75
N GLY A 360 7.21 17.22 7.06
CA GLY A 360 6.42 16.50 8.06
C GLY A 360 7.04 15.19 8.56
N ALA A 361 8.29 14.88 8.21
CA ALA A 361 9.03 13.82 8.88
C ALA A 361 9.23 14.20 10.36
N PRO A 362 8.99 13.29 11.33
CA PRO A 362 9.38 13.54 12.71
C PRO A 362 10.91 13.75 12.75
N ALA A 363 11.33 14.74 13.53
CA ALA A 363 12.72 15.17 13.68
C ALA A 363 13.61 14.06 14.26
#